data_AF-A0ABB0MV32-F1
#
_entry.id   AF-A0ABB0MV32-F1
#
_cell.length_a   1.000
_cell.length_b   1.000
_cell.length_c   1.000
_cell.angle_alpha   90.00
_cell.angle_beta   90.00
_cell.angle_gamma   90.00
#
_symmetry.space_group_name_H-M   'P 1'
#
loop_
_entity.id
_entity.type
_entity.pdbx_description
1 polymer ?
#
loop_
_entity_poly.entity_id
_entity_poly.type
_entity_poly.pdbx_seq_one_letter_code
_entity_poly.pdbx_strand_id
1 'polypeptide(L)'
;MPIIGRKIQDKLNKTKDDISKNMSFLKVDKEYVKALPSQGLSSSAVLEKLKEYSSMDAFWQEGRASGTVYSGEEKLTELLVKAYGDFAWSNPLHPDIFPGLRKIEAEIVRIACSLFNGGPDSCGCVTSGGTESILMACKAYRDLAFEKGIKTPEME
;
A
#
# COMPACT_ATOMS: atom_id res chain seq x y z
N MET A 1 -25.20 33.74 14.19
CA MET A 1 -26.07 32.84 14.99
C MET A 1 -25.22 31.88 15.85
N PRO A 2 -24.99 32.18 17.13
CA PRO A 2 -24.12 31.37 18.02
C PRO A 2 -24.64 29.95 18.31
N ILE A 3 -25.95 29.70 18.14
CA ILE A 3 -26.60 28.39 18.40
C ILE A 3 -26.22 27.34 17.35
N ILE A 4 -26.04 27.74 16.09
CA ILE A 4 -25.67 26.83 14.99
C ILE A 4 -24.22 26.38 15.15
N GLY A 5 -23.31 27.30 15.52
CA GLY A 5 -21.92 26.96 15.81
C GLY A 5 -21.79 25.95 16.97
N ARG A 6 -22.61 26.10 18.01
CA ARG A 6 -22.64 25.16 19.15
C ARG A 6 -23.09 23.76 18.72
N LYS A 7 -24.16 23.65 17.93
CA LYS A 7 -24.63 22.36 17.37
C LYS A 7 -23.60 21.69 16.45
N ILE A 8 -22.87 22.46 15.64
CA ILE A 8 -21.80 21.93 14.78
C ILE A 8 -20.65 21.40 15.64
N GLN A 9 -20.24 22.15 16.66
CA GLN A 9 -19.18 21.75 17.58
C GLN A 9 -19.55 20.49 18.37
N ASP A 10 -20.77 20.39 18.87
CA ASP A 10 -21.27 19.21 19.59
C ASP A 10 -21.24 17.96 18.68
N LYS A 11 -21.61 18.13 17.40
CA LYS A 11 -21.58 17.03 16.41
C LYS A 11 -20.15 16.60 16.08
N LEU A 12 -19.22 17.56 15.91
CA LEU A 12 -17.79 17.28 15.72
C LEU A 12 -17.18 16.55 16.92
N ASN A 13 -17.48 16.98 18.15
CA ASN A 13 -17.00 16.35 19.36
C ASN A 13 -17.53 14.92 19.48
N LYS A 14 -18.83 14.72 19.22
CA LYS A 14 -19.44 13.39 19.20
C LYS A 14 -18.79 12.47 18.15
N THR A 15 -18.53 12.98 16.94
CA THR A 15 -17.82 12.22 15.90
C THR A 15 -16.37 11.90 16.31
N LYS A 16 -15.65 12.82 16.97
CA LYS A 16 -14.31 12.56 17.51
C LYS A 16 -14.33 11.47 18.58
N ASP A 17 -15.30 11.51 19.48
CA ASP A 17 -15.46 10.52 20.54
C ASP A 17 -15.81 9.14 19.95
N ASP A 18 -16.72 9.10 18.98
CA ASP A 18 -17.10 7.88 18.27
C ASP A 18 -15.92 7.28 17.49
N ILE A 19 -15.11 8.11 16.80
CA ILE A 19 -13.87 7.67 16.15
C ILE A 19 -12.90 7.12 17.20
N SER A 20 -12.67 7.85 18.28
CA SER A 20 -11.73 7.48 19.34
C SER A 20 -12.15 6.22 20.11
N LYS A 21 -13.44 5.90 20.13
CA LYS A 21 -14.01 4.71 20.78
C LYS A 21 -13.95 3.50 19.86
N ASN A 22 -14.25 3.66 18.57
CA ASN A 22 -14.32 2.57 17.60
C ASN A 22 -12.99 2.28 16.91
N MET A 23 -12.05 3.22 16.95
CA MET A 23 -10.70 3.06 16.41
C MET A 23 -9.68 3.06 17.55
N SER A 24 -9.80 2.10 18.47
CA SER A 24 -8.86 1.92 19.58
C SER A 24 -7.42 1.76 19.12
N PHE A 25 -7.19 1.25 17.90
CA PHE A 25 -5.87 1.17 17.27
C PHE A 25 -5.21 2.53 16.98
N LEU A 26 -5.98 3.64 16.94
CA LEU A 26 -5.43 4.99 16.82
C LEU A 26 -4.86 5.51 18.15
N LYS A 27 -5.19 4.87 19.28
CA LYS A 27 -4.65 5.20 20.60
C LYS A 27 -3.45 4.31 20.88
N VAL A 28 -2.30 4.75 20.41
CA VAL A 28 -1.03 4.24 20.92
C VAL A 28 -0.68 5.12 22.10
N ASP A 29 -0.70 4.56 23.32
CA ASP A 29 -0.35 5.27 24.57
C ASP A 29 1.17 5.52 24.65
N LYS A 30 1.75 6.16 23.63
CA LYS A 30 3.15 6.55 23.54
C LYS A 30 3.30 7.94 22.91
N GLU A 31 4.42 8.59 23.22
CA GLU A 31 4.72 9.91 22.66
C GLU A 31 4.99 9.84 21.16
N TYR A 32 4.33 10.71 20.41
CA TYR A 32 4.55 10.86 18.97
C TYR A 32 5.72 11.81 18.70
N VAL A 33 6.61 11.41 17.79
CA VAL A 33 7.64 12.30 17.23
C VAL A 33 6.96 13.27 16.28
N LYS A 34 6.95 14.58 16.62
CA LYS A 34 6.24 15.63 15.86
C LYS A 34 7.15 16.54 15.05
N ALA A 35 8.46 16.43 15.25
CA ALA A 35 9.47 17.20 14.56
C ALA A 35 10.74 16.37 14.39
N LEU A 36 11.56 16.71 13.39
CA LEU A 36 12.89 16.13 13.26
C LEU A 36 13.72 16.50 14.50
N PRO A 37 14.44 15.53 15.11
CA PRO A 37 15.29 15.83 16.25
C PRO A 37 16.45 16.74 15.82
N SER A 38 16.89 17.62 16.72
CA SER A 38 18.00 18.54 16.48
C SER A 38 19.33 17.83 16.21
N GLN A 39 19.45 16.58 16.66
CA GLN A 39 20.59 15.70 16.38
C GLN A 39 20.08 14.37 15.83
N GLY A 40 20.78 13.82 14.84
CA GLY A 40 20.46 12.53 14.25
C GLY A 40 20.59 11.40 15.27
N LEU A 41 19.63 10.49 15.27
CA LEU A 41 19.70 9.27 16.06
C LEU A 41 20.80 8.35 15.51
N SER A 42 21.46 7.58 16.40
CA SER A 42 22.33 6.49 15.95
C SER A 42 21.50 5.40 15.28
N SER A 43 22.12 4.60 14.40
CA SER A 43 21.45 3.48 13.75
C SER A 43 20.85 2.49 14.76
N SER A 44 21.56 2.23 15.87
CA SER A 44 21.05 1.38 16.96
C SER A 44 19.80 1.97 17.61
N ALA A 45 19.76 3.27 17.88
CA ALA A 45 18.60 3.93 18.46
C ALA A 45 17.39 3.93 17.51
N VAL A 46 17.63 4.03 16.19
CA VAL A 46 16.57 3.89 15.18
C VAL A 46 16.00 2.47 15.19
N LEU A 47 16.86 1.45 15.17
CA LEU A 47 16.43 0.05 15.16
C LEU A 47 15.67 -0.34 16.44
N GLU A 48 16.10 0.13 17.61
CA GLU A 48 15.37 -0.09 18.87
C GLU A 48 13.98 0.56 18.84
N LYS A 49 13.85 1.76 18.25
CA LYS A 49 12.52 2.37 18.03
C LYS A 49 11.65 1.57 17.08
N LEU A 50 12.20 1.04 15.99
CA LEU A 50 11.44 0.19 15.07
C LEU A 50 10.97 -1.11 15.75
N LYS A 51 11.80 -1.71 16.61
CA LYS A 51 11.43 -2.87 17.43
C LYS A 51 10.35 -2.54 18.47
N GLU A 52 10.44 -1.36 19.06
CA GLU A 52 9.39 -0.84 19.94
C GLU A 52 8.05 -0.73 19.19
N TYR A 53 8.05 -0.24 17.95
CA TYR A 53 6.84 -0.12 17.14
C TYR A 53 6.29 -1.47 16.71
N SER A 54 7.13 -2.41 16.26
CA SER A 54 6.66 -3.75 15.89
C SER A 54 6.08 -4.54 17.07
N SER A 55 6.51 -4.24 18.31
CA SER A 55 5.90 -4.83 19.51
C SER A 55 4.44 -4.42 19.75
N MET A 56 3.93 -3.42 19.01
CA MET A 56 2.55 -2.96 19.07
C MET A 56 1.65 -3.67 18.06
N ASP A 57 2.22 -4.46 17.14
CA ASP A 57 1.47 -5.15 16.11
C ASP A 57 0.55 -6.20 16.73
N ALA A 58 -0.59 -6.46 16.09
CA ALA A 58 -1.45 -7.58 16.47
C ALA A 58 -0.71 -8.91 16.29
N PHE A 59 -1.01 -9.91 17.13
CA PHE A 59 -0.46 -11.27 17.05
C PHE A 59 -0.98 -12.03 15.81
N TRP A 60 -0.56 -11.63 14.62
CA TRP A 60 -1.00 -12.20 13.35
C TRP A 60 -0.37 -13.57 13.07
N GLN A 61 0.78 -13.87 13.65
CA GLN A 61 1.53 -15.13 13.46
C GLN A 61 0.72 -16.36 13.92
N GLU A 62 -0.21 -16.18 14.85
CA GLU A 62 -1.13 -17.23 15.31
C GLU A 62 -2.40 -17.35 14.43
N GLY A 63 -2.41 -16.74 13.24
CA GLY A 63 -3.55 -16.75 12.33
C GLY A 63 -4.73 -15.88 12.79
N ARG A 64 -4.50 -14.95 13.74
CA ARG A 64 -5.56 -14.13 14.36
C ARG A 64 -5.91 -12.86 13.57
N ALA A 65 -5.29 -12.64 12.40
CA ALA A 65 -5.52 -11.47 11.55
C ALA A 65 -6.03 -11.90 10.16
N SER A 66 -7.35 -11.92 9.99
CA SER A 66 -7.98 -12.35 8.73
C SER A 66 -7.59 -11.42 7.57
N GLY A 67 -7.12 -11.99 6.45
CA GLY A 67 -6.85 -11.26 5.19
C GLY A 67 -5.72 -10.22 5.25
N THR A 68 -4.93 -10.19 6.33
CA THR A 68 -3.92 -9.13 6.54
C THR A 68 -2.52 -9.58 6.13
N VAL A 69 -2.08 -10.75 6.59
CA VAL A 69 -0.77 -11.33 6.26
C VAL A 69 -0.97 -12.68 5.58
N TYR A 70 -0.48 -12.82 4.35
CA TYR A 70 -0.71 -14.00 3.51
C TYR A 70 0.35 -15.08 3.66
N SER A 71 1.54 -14.74 4.13
CA SER A 71 2.60 -15.69 4.48
C SER A 71 3.45 -15.15 5.62
N GLY A 72 3.83 -16.03 6.54
CA GLY A 72 4.77 -15.77 7.62
C GLY A 72 5.94 -16.76 7.63
N GLU A 73 6.17 -17.45 6.49
CA GLU A 73 7.24 -18.44 6.38
C GLU A 73 8.61 -17.76 6.45
N GLU A 74 9.48 -18.25 7.33
CA GLU A 74 10.82 -17.71 7.58
C GLU A 74 11.68 -17.73 6.32
N LYS A 75 11.76 -18.88 5.64
CA LYS A 75 12.57 -19.04 4.41
C LYS A 75 12.15 -18.07 3.30
N LEU A 76 10.85 -17.86 3.12
CA LEU A 76 10.34 -16.89 2.15
C LEU A 76 10.70 -15.46 2.57
N THR A 77 10.57 -15.16 3.86
CA THR A 77 10.91 -13.84 4.42
C THR A 77 12.39 -13.50 4.21
N GLU A 78 13.30 -14.44 4.49
CA GLU A 78 14.73 -14.27 4.26
C GLU A 78 15.04 -13.95 2.80
N LEU A 79 14.42 -14.69 1.88
CA LEU A 79 14.59 -14.47 0.44
C LEU A 79 14.10 -13.06 0.03
N LEU A 80 12.93 -12.64 0.51
CA LEU A 80 12.33 -11.34 0.19
C LEU A 80 13.16 -10.18 0.75
N VAL A 81 13.63 -10.28 2.00
CA VAL A 81 14.50 -9.25 2.61
C VAL A 81 15.79 -9.11 1.82
N LYS A 82 16.41 -10.24 1.43
CA LYS A 82 17.61 -10.21 0.60
C LYS A 82 17.35 -9.56 -0.76
N ALA A 83 16.29 -9.98 -1.45
CA ALA A 83 15.93 -9.42 -2.76
C ALA A 83 15.63 -7.92 -2.66
N TYR A 84 14.90 -7.48 -1.64
CA TYR A 84 14.64 -6.07 -1.39
C TYR A 84 15.95 -5.30 -1.16
N GLY A 85 16.85 -5.82 -0.33
CA GLY A 85 18.17 -5.22 -0.10
C GLY A 85 18.99 -5.07 -1.38
N ASP A 86 19.02 -6.12 -2.22
CA ASP A 86 19.74 -6.13 -3.49
C ASP A 86 19.17 -5.11 -4.50
N PHE A 87 17.88 -4.78 -4.42
CA PHE A 87 17.16 -3.87 -5.34
C PHE A 87 16.69 -2.55 -4.71
N ALA A 88 17.09 -2.21 -3.49
CA ALA A 88 16.54 -1.09 -2.71
C ALA A 88 16.65 0.28 -3.40
N TRP A 89 17.62 0.44 -4.30
CA TRP A 89 17.87 1.68 -5.06
C TRP A 89 17.42 1.61 -6.53
N SER A 90 16.74 0.52 -6.92
CA SER A 90 16.22 0.38 -8.27
C SER A 90 15.03 1.32 -8.49
N ASN A 91 14.93 1.87 -9.70
CA ASN A 91 13.83 2.76 -10.09
C ASN A 91 13.34 2.39 -11.51
N PRO A 92 12.12 1.84 -11.66
CA PRO A 92 11.61 1.40 -12.96
C PRO A 92 11.40 2.55 -13.96
N LEU A 93 11.42 3.82 -13.50
CA LEU A 93 11.39 4.99 -14.39
C LEU A 93 12.63 5.10 -15.29
N HIS A 94 13.75 4.48 -14.91
CA HIS A 94 15.02 4.52 -15.63
C HIS A 94 15.43 3.12 -16.12
N PRO A 95 14.72 2.53 -17.11
CA PRO A 95 15.00 1.19 -17.61
C PRO A 95 16.35 1.06 -18.33
N ASP A 96 16.92 2.19 -18.77
CA ASP A 96 18.29 2.29 -19.30
C ASP A 96 19.35 2.07 -18.22
N ILE A 97 19.06 2.47 -16.97
CA ILE A 97 19.92 2.26 -15.80
C ILE A 97 19.63 0.92 -15.13
N PHE A 98 18.35 0.52 -15.07
CA PHE A 98 17.88 -0.69 -14.38
C PHE A 98 17.21 -1.72 -15.33
N PRO A 99 17.91 -2.20 -16.38
CA PRO A 99 17.31 -3.12 -17.36
C PRO A 99 16.90 -4.47 -16.75
N GLY A 100 17.58 -4.90 -15.68
CA GLY A 100 17.22 -6.12 -14.94
C GLY A 100 15.84 -6.02 -14.28
N LEU A 101 15.50 -4.88 -13.68
CA LEU A 101 14.18 -4.65 -13.09
C LEU A 101 13.08 -4.70 -14.16
N ARG A 102 13.29 -3.99 -15.28
CA ARG A 102 12.36 -4.02 -16.43
C ARG A 102 12.13 -5.44 -16.95
N LYS A 103 13.18 -6.27 -16.98
CA LYS A 103 13.07 -7.68 -17.37
C LYS A 103 12.19 -8.47 -16.39
N ILE A 104 12.40 -8.29 -15.08
CA ILE A 104 11.62 -8.96 -14.04
C ILE A 104 10.14 -8.60 -14.16
N GLU A 105 9.79 -7.32 -14.32
CA GLU A 105 8.39 -6.89 -14.48
C GLU A 105 7.74 -7.51 -15.72
N ALA A 106 8.46 -7.56 -16.85
CA ALA A 106 7.96 -8.19 -18.07
C ALA A 106 7.72 -9.70 -17.89
N GLU A 107 8.60 -10.40 -17.16
CA GLU A 107 8.45 -11.82 -16.85
C GLU A 107 7.27 -12.08 -15.91
N ILE A 108 7.07 -11.24 -14.88
CA ILE A 108 5.91 -11.33 -13.97
C ILE A 108 4.61 -11.20 -14.76
N VAL A 109 4.50 -10.19 -15.61
CA VAL A 109 3.32 -9.99 -16.47
C VAL A 109 3.11 -11.22 -17.36
N ARG A 110 4.17 -11.73 -17.99
CA ARG A 110 4.01 -12.88 -18.87
C ARG A 110 3.55 -14.12 -18.11
N ILE A 111 4.16 -14.43 -16.96
CA ILE A 111 3.78 -15.55 -16.09
C ILE A 111 2.32 -15.42 -15.67
N ALA A 112 1.89 -14.23 -15.25
CA ALA A 112 0.50 -13.99 -14.85
C ALA A 112 -0.47 -14.25 -16.01
N CYS A 113 -0.22 -13.73 -17.20
CA CYS A 113 -1.08 -14.03 -18.36
C CYS A 113 -1.11 -15.53 -18.68
N SER A 114 0.03 -16.23 -18.62
CA SER A 114 0.06 -17.68 -18.84
C SER A 114 -0.76 -18.44 -17.80
N LEU A 115 -0.70 -18.02 -16.52
CA LEU A 115 -1.50 -18.59 -15.43
C LEU A 115 -3.01 -18.46 -15.68
N PHE A 116 -3.45 -17.36 -16.30
CA PHE A 116 -4.84 -17.10 -16.67
C PHE A 116 -5.16 -17.43 -18.14
N ASN A 117 -4.38 -18.31 -18.77
CA ASN A 117 -4.60 -18.83 -20.14
C ASN A 117 -4.66 -17.74 -21.23
N GLY A 118 -3.96 -16.63 -21.05
CA GLY A 118 -3.83 -15.58 -22.06
C GLY A 118 -3.07 -16.05 -23.31
N GLY A 119 -3.57 -15.68 -24.49
CA GLY A 119 -2.90 -15.92 -25.78
C GLY A 119 -1.64 -15.06 -25.99
N PRO A 120 -0.94 -15.22 -27.12
CA PRO A 120 0.32 -14.52 -27.42
C PRO A 120 0.20 -13.00 -27.37
N ASP A 121 -0.96 -12.46 -27.76
CA ASP A 121 -1.22 -11.01 -27.78
C ASP A 121 -1.63 -10.43 -26.42
N SER A 122 -1.77 -11.28 -25.39
CA SER A 122 -2.12 -10.82 -24.04
C SER A 122 -0.95 -10.00 -23.47
N CYS A 123 -1.25 -8.82 -22.94
CA CYS A 123 -0.28 -7.91 -22.35
C CYS A 123 -0.77 -7.38 -20.99
N GLY A 124 0.09 -6.63 -20.29
CA GLY A 124 -0.23 -6.05 -19.00
C GLY A 124 0.93 -5.24 -18.44
N CYS A 125 0.77 -4.76 -17.21
CA CYS A 125 1.78 -4.06 -16.43
C CYS A 125 1.69 -4.48 -14.96
N VAL A 126 2.78 -4.29 -14.22
CA VAL A 126 2.79 -4.43 -12.76
C VAL A 126 2.26 -3.11 -12.16
N THR A 127 1.41 -3.21 -11.15
CA THR A 127 0.83 -2.07 -10.42
C THR A 127 1.19 -2.18 -8.93
N SER A 128 0.93 -1.12 -8.17
CA SER A 128 1.19 -1.06 -6.73
C SER A 128 0.27 -1.96 -5.90
N GLY A 129 -0.85 -2.41 -6.47
CA GLY A 129 -1.82 -3.27 -5.79
C GLY A 129 -3.18 -3.33 -6.50
N GLY A 130 -4.10 -4.11 -5.93
CA GLY A 130 -5.39 -4.42 -6.56
C GLY A 130 -6.25 -3.19 -6.88
N THR A 131 -6.23 -2.17 -6.02
CA THR A 131 -6.98 -0.92 -6.25
C THR A 131 -6.48 -0.18 -7.50
N GLU A 132 -5.16 -0.04 -7.67
CA GLU A 132 -4.61 0.59 -8.87
C GLU A 132 -4.94 -0.24 -10.12
N SER A 133 -4.85 -1.57 -10.05
CA SER A 133 -5.21 -2.45 -11.18
C SER A 133 -6.66 -2.23 -11.66
N ILE A 134 -7.61 -2.12 -10.73
CA ILE A 134 -9.02 -1.85 -11.06
C ILE A 134 -9.16 -0.47 -11.70
N LEU A 135 -8.56 0.55 -11.10
CA LEU A 135 -8.60 1.92 -11.65
C LEU A 135 -8.00 2.00 -13.05
N MET A 136 -6.90 1.30 -13.30
CA MET A 136 -6.26 1.24 -14.62
C MET A 136 -7.11 0.52 -15.65
N ALA A 137 -7.79 -0.58 -15.28
CA ALA A 137 -8.74 -1.24 -16.16
C ALA A 137 -9.93 -0.34 -16.50
N CYS A 138 -10.54 0.30 -15.50
CA CYS A 138 -11.61 1.27 -15.69
C CYS A 138 -11.16 2.43 -16.62
N LYS A 139 -9.99 3.01 -16.36
CA LYS A 139 -9.42 4.06 -17.20
C LYS A 139 -9.26 3.59 -18.65
N ALA A 140 -8.71 2.40 -18.88
CA ALA A 140 -8.49 1.86 -20.22
C ALA A 140 -9.80 1.70 -21.00
N TYR A 141 -10.84 1.13 -20.38
CA TYR A 141 -12.15 0.98 -21.02
C TYR A 141 -12.84 2.32 -21.28
N ARG A 142 -12.74 3.26 -20.34
CA ARG A 142 -13.26 4.62 -20.50
C ARG A 142 -12.60 5.32 -21.70
N ASP A 143 -11.27 5.26 -21.79
CA ASP A 143 -10.52 5.92 -22.87
C ASP A 143 -10.83 5.26 -24.23
N LEU A 144 -10.94 3.94 -24.27
CA LEU A 144 -11.39 3.20 -25.46
C LEU A 144 -12.81 3.59 -25.91
N ALA A 145 -13.73 3.82 -24.96
CA ALA A 145 -15.09 4.27 -25.27
C ALA A 145 -15.10 5.68 -25.87
N PHE A 146 -14.27 6.58 -25.35
CA PHE A 146 -14.10 7.92 -25.92
C PHE A 146 -13.54 7.88 -27.34
N GLU A 147 -12.55 7.03 -27.62
CA GLU A 147 -12.03 6.81 -28.97
C GLU A 147 -13.11 6.30 -29.94
N LYS A 148 -14.09 5.56 -29.43
CA LYS A 148 -15.28 5.09 -30.18
C LYS A 148 -16.42 6.11 -30.25
N GLY A 149 -16.23 7.32 -29.73
CA GLY A 149 -17.22 8.41 -29.77
C GLY A 149 -18.28 8.39 -28.66
N ILE A 150 -18.15 7.50 -27.67
CA ILE A 150 -19.06 7.42 -26.52
C ILE A 150 -18.59 8.46 -25.48
N LYS A 151 -19.38 9.52 -25.27
CA LYS A 151 -19.00 10.66 -24.41
C LYS A 151 -19.29 10.46 -22.92
N THR A 152 -20.20 9.55 -22.60
CA THR A 152 -20.62 9.24 -21.22
C THR A 152 -20.68 7.72 -21.04
N PRO A 153 -19.52 7.05 -21.01
CA PRO A 153 -19.49 5.61 -20.76
C PRO A 153 -19.93 5.32 -19.32
N GLU A 154 -20.82 4.34 -19.18
CA GLU A 154 -21.17 3.77 -17.88
C GLU A 154 -19.99 2.94 -17.35
N MET A 155 -19.66 3.12 -16.07
CA MET A 155 -18.54 2.48 -15.39
C MET A 155 -19.09 1.74 -14.16
N GLU A 156 -19.33 0.44 -14.28
CA GLU A 156 -19.73 -0.44 -13.17
C GLU A 156 -18.55 -1.29 -12.66
#